data_AF-A0A6B3HHE7-F1
#
_entry.id   AF-A0A6B3HHE7-F1
#
_cell.length_a   1.000
_cell.length_b   1.000
_cell.length_c   1.000
_cell.angle_alpha   90.00
_cell.angle_beta   90.00
_cell.angle_gamma   90.00
#
_symmetry.space_group_name_H-M   'P 1'
#
loop_
_entity.id
_entity.type
_entity.pdbx_description
1 polymer ?
#
loop_
_entity_poly.entity_id
_entity_poly.type
_entity_poly.pdbx_seq_one_letter_code
_entity_poly.pdbx_strand_id
1 'polypeptide(L)'
;HPVALPMIEFKMAWPVNGDMSQVRLASGTGHSFHYDFFNAWDDATLKAMVDHCVVGGLQCNARGYDENNPGRGAALDENYELP
;
A
#
# COMPACT_ATOMS: atom_id res chain seq x y z
N HIS A 1 21.48 11.34 16.20
CA HIS A 1 21.13 10.24 15.28
C HIS A 1 19.66 10.32 14.88
N PRO A 2 19.33 10.17 13.58
CA PRO A 2 18.02 9.74 13.09
C PRO A 2 18.06 8.36 12.40
N VAL A 3 16.97 7.60 12.48
CA VAL A 3 16.72 6.33 11.77
C VAL A 3 15.55 6.55 10.81
N ALA A 4 15.67 6.13 9.56
CA ALA A 4 14.57 6.22 8.60
C ALA A 4 13.44 5.27 9.03
N LEU A 5 12.23 5.81 9.16
CA LEU A 5 11.03 5.03 9.43
C LEU A 5 10.27 4.84 8.10
N PRO A 6 9.78 3.63 7.80
CA PRO A 6 8.93 3.43 6.65
C PRO A 6 7.63 4.22 6.80
N MET A 7 7.24 4.92 5.75
CA MET A 7 5.94 5.58 5.65
C MET A 7 4.98 4.65 4.94
N ILE A 8 3.92 4.25 5.63
CA ILE A 8 2.80 3.54 5.03
C ILE A 8 1.73 4.59 4.73
N GLU A 9 1.41 4.78 3.45
CA GLU A 9 0.38 5.72 3.00
C GLU A 9 -0.75 4.95 2.32
N PHE A 10 -1.99 5.16 2.78
CA PHE A 10 -3.18 4.62 2.14
C PHE A 10 -3.93 5.75 1.42
N LYS A 11 -4.02 5.66 0.09
CA LYS A 11 -4.83 6.56 -0.72
C LYS A 11 -6.15 5.89 -1.06
N MET A 12 -7.21 6.31 -0.38
CA MET A 12 -8.57 5.86 -0.67
C MET A 12 -9.29 6.94 -1.48
N ALA A 13 -9.79 6.56 -2.65
CA ALA A 13 -10.59 7.44 -3.50
C ALA A 13 -12.07 7.03 -3.39
N TRP A 14 -12.94 7.98 -3.03
CA TRP A 14 -14.39 7.81 -3.08
C TRP A 14 -14.94 8.57 -4.28
N PRO A 15 -15.26 7.90 -5.39
CA PRO A 15 -15.81 8.59 -6.55
C PRO A 15 -17.20 9.13 -6.21
N VAL A 16 -17.35 10.46 -6.27
CA VAL A 16 -18.60 11.19 -6.04
C VAL A 16 -18.72 12.30 -7.09
N ASN A 17 -19.97 12.63 -7.47
CA ASN A 17 -20.27 13.60 -8.53
C ASN A 17 -21.15 14.73 -7.98
N GLY A 18 -21.01 15.97 -8.48
CA GLY A 18 -21.87 17.11 -8.14
C GLY A 18 -21.17 18.23 -7.37
N ASP A 19 -21.95 19.08 -6.69
CA ASP A 19 -21.42 20.12 -5.80
C ASP A 19 -20.81 19.50 -4.53
N MET A 20 -19.50 19.66 -4.39
CA MET A 20 -18.71 19.09 -3.30
C MET A 20 -18.62 19.99 -2.07
N SER A 21 -19.21 21.19 -2.12
CA SER A 21 -19.08 22.23 -1.08
C SER A 21 -19.53 21.79 0.32
N GLN A 22 -20.37 20.75 0.42
CA GLN A 22 -20.93 20.25 1.68
C GLN A 22 -20.63 18.76 1.94
N VAL A 23 -19.75 18.12 1.16
CA VAL A 23 -19.41 16.72 1.38
C VAL A 23 -18.60 16.54 2.66
N ARG A 24 -18.99 15.55 3.45
CA ARG A 24 -18.32 15.16 4.71
C ARG A 24 -18.45 13.67 4.94
N LEU A 25 -17.50 13.08 5.66
CA LEU A 25 -17.60 11.69 6.08
C LEU A 25 -18.73 11.53 7.11
N ALA A 26 -19.52 10.46 6.99
CA ALA A 26 -20.57 10.14 7.95
C ALA A 26 -20.01 9.86 9.36
N SER A 27 -18.77 9.36 9.44
CA SER A 27 -18.03 9.13 10.68
C SER A 27 -17.55 10.40 11.37
N GLY A 28 -17.66 11.56 10.73
CA GLY A 28 -17.16 12.83 11.23
C GLY A 28 -15.75 13.14 10.73
N THR A 29 -14.85 13.52 11.64
CA THR A 29 -13.47 13.94 11.35
C THR A 29 -12.57 12.74 10.99
N GLY A 30 -11.46 12.99 10.31
CA GLY A 30 -10.51 11.94 9.91
C GLY A 30 -9.92 11.13 11.08
N HIS A 31 -9.83 11.68 12.28
CA HIS A 31 -9.33 10.97 13.46
C HIS A 31 -10.31 9.92 14.02
N SER A 32 -11.55 9.88 13.53
CA SER A 32 -12.50 8.80 13.84
C SER A 32 -12.28 7.55 12.98
N PHE A 33 -11.40 7.62 11.97
CA PHE A 33 -11.12 6.50 11.09
C PHE A 33 -10.40 5.38 11.86
N HIS A 34 -10.95 4.17 11.77
CA HIS A 34 -10.36 2.95 12.32
C HIS A 34 -10.21 1.92 11.20
N TYR A 35 -9.11 1.17 11.20
CA TYR A 35 -8.93 0.02 10.32
C TYR A 35 -8.41 -1.18 11.12
N ASP A 36 -9.01 -2.34 10.87
CA ASP A 36 -8.51 -3.61 11.39
C ASP A 36 -7.54 -4.22 10.38
N PHE A 37 -6.34 -4.56 10.82
CA PHE A 37 -5.36 -5.26 10.00
C PHE A 37 -5.33 -6.75 10.36
N PHE A 38 -5.41 -7.59 9.34
CA PHE A 38 -5.21 -9.03 9.45
C PHE A 38 -4.08 -9.48 8.52
N ASN A 39 -3.06 -10.11 9.07
CA ASN A 39 -1.95 -10.66 8.29
C ASN A 39 -2.15 -12.17 8.09
N ALA A 40 -2.43 -12.58 6.86
CA ALA A 40 -2.55 -13.99 6.46
C ALA A 40 -1.67 -14.32 5.25
N TRP A 41 -0.59 -13.58 5.06
CA TRP A 41 0.38 -13.89 4.03
C TRP A 41 1.19 -15.14 4.42
N ASP A 42 1.60 -15.92 3.43
CA ASP A 42 2.71 -16.85 3.61
C ASP A 42 3.98 -16.08 4.04
N ASP A 43 4.73 -16.63 4.99
CA ASP A 43 5.87 -15.94 5.59
C ASP A 43 6.98 -15.62 4.57
N ALA A 44 7.22 -16.51 3.60
CA ALA A 44 8.24 -16.29 2.58
C ALA A 44 7.79 -15.19 1.60
N THR A 45 6.52 -15.23 1.19
CA THR A 45 5.94 -14.19 0.33
C THR A 45 5.93 -12.84 1.03
N LEU A 46 5.53 -12.78 2.29
CA LEU A 46 5.53 -11.56 3.10
C LEU A 46 6.93 -10.96 3.18
N LYS A 47 7.94 -11.79 3.49
CA LYS A 47 9.33 -11.36 3.57
C LYS A 47 9.81 -10.77 2.23
N ALA A 48 9.56 -11.46 1.13
CA ALA A 48 9.98 -11.00 -0.20
C ALA A 48 9.36 -9.63 -0.54
N MET A 49 8.08 -9.44 -0.24
CA MET A 49 7.38 -8.18 -0.48
C MET A 49 7.89 -7.05 0.41
N VAL A 50 8.13 -7.31 1.70
CA VAL A 50 8.65 -6.29 2.63
C VAL A 50 10.05 -5.86 2.21
N ASP A 51 10.95 -6.80 1.92
CA ASP A 51 12.32 -6.51 1.51
C ASP A 51 12.36 -5.72 0.19
N HIS A 52 11.55 -6.13 -0.79
CA HIS A 52 11.54 -5.49 -2.10
C HIS A 52 10.84 -4.13 -2.09
N CYS A 53 9.65 -4.04 -1.50
CA CYS A 53 8.80 -2.86 -1.60
C CYS A 53 9.03 -1.85 -0.48
N VAL A 54 8.99 -2.30 0.79
CA VAL A 54 9.08 -1.38 1.94
C VAL A 54 10.54 -0.97 2.17
N VAL A 55 11.44 -1.95 2.30
CA VAL A 55 12.87 -1.68 2.49
C VAL A 55 13.49 -1.11 1.21
N GLY A 56 13.06 -1.59 0.04
CA GLY A 56 13.50 -1.06 -1.25
C GLY A 56 12.95 0.32 -1.61
N GLY A 57 11.98 0.85 -0.86
CA GLY A 57 11.43 2.20 -1.03
C GLY A 57 10.60 2.36 -2.31
N LEU A 58 9.82 1.34 -2.67
CA LEU A 58 9.04 1.28 -3.92
C LEU A 58 7.54 1.38 -3.65
N GLN A 59 6.80 2.02 -4.57
CA GLN A 59 5.34 2.07 -4.54
C GLN A 59 4.77 0.88 -5.31
N CYS A 60 4.81 -0.29 -4.68
CA CYS A 60 4.43 -1.53 -5.31
C CYS A 60 2.91 -1.75 -5.40
N ASN A 61 2.47 -2.38 -6.49
CA ASN A 61 1.18 -3.05 -6.61
C ASN A 61 1.19 -4.45 -5.94
N ALA A 62 0.12 -5.22 -6.12
CA ALA A 62 -0.07 -6.54 -5.50
C ALA A 62 0.98 -7.60 -5.89
N ARG A 63 1.70 -7.43 -7.00
CA ARG A 63 2.80 -8.32 -7.43
C ARG A 63 4.17 -7.87 -6.92
N GLY A 64 4.24 -6.76 -6.19
CA GLY A 64 5.51 -6.15 -5.82
C GLY A 64 6.16 -5.37 -6.97
N TYR A 65 5.39 -4.94 -7.98
CA TYR A 65 5.90 -4.13 -9.09
C TYR A 65 5.55 -2.66 -8.88
N ASP A 66 6.51 -1.77 -9.11
CA ASP A 66 6.30 -0.32 -9.06
C ASP A 66 6.28 0.26 -10.48
N GLU A 67 5.12 0.79 -10.88
CA GLU A 67 4.89 1.36 -12.21
C GLU A 67 5.81 2.55 -12.52
N ASN A 68 6.32 3.24 -11.50
CA ASN A 68 7.24 4.36 -11.66
C ASN A 68 8.71 3.92 -11.75
N ASN A 69 9.01 2.65 -11.40
CA ASN A 69 10.36 2.10 -11.33
C ASN A 69 10.47 0.73 -12.04
N PRO A 70 10.14 0.64 -13.35
CA PRO A 70 10.00 -0.64 -14.07
C PRO A 70 11.28 -1.50 -14.06
N GLY A 71 12.46 -0.88 -14.05
CA GLY A 71 13.75 -1.58 -14.05
C GLY A 71 14.05 -2.34 -12.75
N ARG A 72 13.27 -2.14 -11.69
CA ARG A 72 13.41 -2.87 -10.42
C ARG A 72 12.73 -4.24 -10.44
N GLY A 73 11.87 -4.51 -11.43
CA GLY A 73 11.11 -5.75 -11.53
C GLY A 73 10.01 -5.88 -10.47
N ALA A 74 9.41 -7.07 -10.42
CA ALA A 74 8.37 -7.45 -9.46
C ALA A 74 8.93 -8.47 -8.46
N ALA A 75 8.41 -8.46 -7.22
CA ALA A 75 8.75 -9.48 -6.23
C ALA A 75 8.11 -10.85 -6.56
N LEU A 76 6.93 -10.83 -7.20
CA LEU A 76 6.14 -12.01 -7.56
C LEU A 76 6.02 -12.16 -9.08
N ASP A 77 5.85 -13.41 -9.51
CA ASP A 77 5.61 -13.75 -10.91
C ASP A 77 4.19 -13.33 -11.37
N GLU A 78 3.79 -13.72 -12.58
CA GLU A 78 2.47 -13.40 -13.14
C GLU A 78 1.31 -14.18 -12.51
N ASN A 79 1.61 -15.23 -11.77
CA ASN A 79 0.66 -16.05 -11.02
C ASN A 79 0.58 -15.65 -9.53
N TYR A 80 1.28 -14.58 -9.13
CA TYR A 80 1.39 -14.12 -7.74
C TYR A 80 2.14 -15.10 -6.82
N GLU A 81 3.06 -15.86 -7.41
CA GLU A 81 3.92 -16.80 -6.72
C GLU A 81 5.36 -16.25 -6.63
N LEU A 82 6.12 -16.77 -5.67
CA LEU A 82 7.55 -16.49 -5.61
C LEU A 82 8.25 -17.13 -6.83
N PRO A 83 9.25 -16.45 -7.44
CA PRO A 83 10.02 -16.99 -8.58
C PRO A 83 10.80 -18.27 -8.29
#